data_AF-A0A348WMQ9-F1
#
_entry.id   AF-A0A348WMQ9-F1
#
_cell.length_a   1.000
_cell.length_b   1.000
_cell.length_c   1.000
_cell.angle_alpha   90.00
_cell.angle_beta   90.00
_cell.angle_gamma   90.00
#
_symmetry.space_group_name_H-M   'P 1'
#
loop_
_entity.id
_entity.type
_entity.pdbx_description
1 polymer ?
#
loop_
_entity_poly.entity_id
_entity_poly.type
_entity_poly.pdbx_seq_one_letter_code
_entity_poly.pdbx_strand_id
1 'polypeptide(L)' 'MDLKSINDLAQKDMQGVNALIGEQLSSDVALINQLGMYIVNSGGKRLR' A
#
# COMPACT_ATOMS: atom_id res chain seq x y z
N MET A 1 11.59 -19.74 -9.49
CA MET A 1 10.91 -18.43 -9.61
C MET A 1 11.67 -17.47 -8.71
N ASP A 2 12.18 -16.37 -9.26
CA ASP A 2 12.89 -15.35 -8.47
C ASP A 2 11.90 -14.30 -7.93
N LEU A 3 12.38 -13.44 -7.02
CA LEU A 3 11.54 -12.40 -6.41
C LEU A 3 10.96 -11.43 -7.47
N LYS A 4 11.73 -11.16 -8.52
CA LYS A 4 11.30 -10.28 -9.61
C LYS A 4 10.08 -10.87 -10.32
N SER A 5 10.12 -12.15 -10.67
CA SER A 5 9.02 -12.85 -11.33
C SER A 5 7.75 -12.89 -10.46
N ILE A 6 7.90 -13.03 -9.14
CA ILE A 6 6.76 -13.00 -8.20
C ILE A 6 6.15 -11.59 -8.16
N ASN A 7 6.98 -10.56 -8.06
CA ASN A 7 6.52 -9.17 -8.02
C ASN A 7 5.85 -8.76 -9.34
N ASP A 8 6.42 -9.16 -10.47
CA ASP A 8 5.86 -8.88 -11.81
C ASP A 8 4.50 -9.57 -11.97
N LEU A 9 4.36 -10.82 -11.49
CA LEU A 9 3.09 -11.55 -11.50
C LEU A 9 2.02 -10.85 -10.64
N ALA A 10 2.39 -10.35 -9.46
CA ALA A 10 1.46 -9.73 -8.52
C ALA A 10 1.23 -8.22 -8.77
N GLN A 11 1.96 -7.59 -9.71
CA GLN A 11 2.04 -6.14 -9.84
C GLN A 11 0.67 -5.46 -9.97
N LYS A 12 -0.21 -6.00 -10.82
CA LYS A 12 -1.54 -5.44 -11.07
C LYS A 12 -2.41 -5.47 -9.82
N ASP A 13 -2.42 -6.59 -9.11
CA ASP A 13 -3.22 -6.74 -7.89
C ASP A 13 -2.66 -5.86 -6.77
N MET A 14 -1.33 -5.78 -6.64
CA MET A 14 -0.67 -4.91 -5.67
C MET A 14 -0.95 -3.41 -5.93
N GLN A 15 -1.11 -3.00 -7.19
CA GLN A 15 -1.58 -1.65 -7.52
C GLN A 15 -3.02 -1.43 -7.03
N GLY A 16 -3.91 -2.41 -7.22
CA GLY A 16 -5.28 -2.36 -6.71
C GLY A 16 -5.34 -2.28 -5.18
N VAL A 17 -4.53 -3.08 -4.48
CA VAL A 17 -4.42 -3.02 -3.01
C VAL A 17 -3.91 -1.65 -2.55
N ASN A 18 -2.92 -1.08 -3.23
CA ASN A 18 -2.41 0.27 -2.90
C ASN A 18 -3.49 1.35 -3.08
N ALA A 19 -4.28 1.27 -4.16
CA ALA A 19 -5.40 2.19 -4.38
C ALA A 19 -6.45 2.05 -3.27
N LEU A 20 -6.85 0.82 -2.94
CA LEU A 20 -7.81 0.54 -1.88
C LEU A 20 -7.35 1.05 -0.51
N ILE A 21 -6.06 0.89 -0.18
CA ILE A 21 -5.50 1.45 1.06
C ILE A 21 -5.66 2.98 1.08
N GLY A 22 -5.35 3.66 -0.02
CA GLY A 22 -5.49 5.12 -0.13
C GLY A 22 -6.94 5.59 0.04
N GLU A 23 -7.88 4.87 -0.58
CA GLU A 23 -9.32 5.17 -0.46
C GLU A 23 -9.86 4.96 0.96
N GLN A 24 -9.43 3.90 1.63
CA GLN A 24 -9.90 3.56 2.98
C GLN A 24 -9.23 4.39 4.08
N LEU A 25 -8.04 4.94 3.82
CA LEU A 25 -7.28 5.73 4.77
C LEU A 25 -7.71 7.21 4.75
N SER A 26 -9.02 7.44 4.90
CA SER A 26 -9.63 8.76 4.94
C SER A 26 -10.38 8.97 6.26
N SER A 27 -10.13 10.08 6.93
CA SER A 27 -10.78 10.47 8.19
C SER A 27 -10.98 11.98 8.24
N ASP A 28 -12.04 12.43 8.93
CA ASP A 28 -12.24 13.85 9.26
C ASP A 28 -11.15 14.40 10.20
N VAL A 29 -10.43 13.51 10.88
CA VAL A 29 -9.29 13.88 11.74
C VAL A 29 -8.02 13.92 10.89
N ALA A 30 -7.57 15.13 10.55
CA ALA A 30 -6.42 15.37 9.67
C ALA A 30 -5.14 14.59 10.08
N LEU A 31 -4.88 14.44 11.38
CA LEU A 31 -3.70 13.71 11.88
C LEU A 31 -3.71 12.23 11.51
N ILE A 32 -4.89 11.60 11.45
CA ILE A 32 -5.02 10.18 11.05
C ILE A 32 -4.57 10.01 9.59
N ASN A 33 -5.00 10.90 8.71
CA ASN A 33 -4.61 10.87 7.30
C ASN A 33 -3.10 11.04 7.14
N GLN A 34 -2.51 12.03 7.83
CA GLN A 34 -1.08 12.31 7.74
C GLN A 34 -0.22 11.13 8.24
N LEU A 35 -0.54 10.61 9.41
CA LEU A 35 0.23 9.54 10.03
C LEU A 35 0.03 8.20 9.30
N GLY A 36 -1.21 7.90 8.89
CA GLY A 36 -1.48 6.69 8.12
C GLY A 36 -0.80 6.71 6.75
N MET A 37 -0.82 7.84 6.03
CA MET A 37 -0.11 7.98 4.75
C MET A 37 1.40 7.87 4.94
N TYR A 38 1.95 8.45 6.02
CA TYR A 38 3.38 8.31 6.35
C TYR A 38 3.78 6.85 6.56
N ILE A 39 3.03 6.08 7.34
CA ILE A 39 3.32 4.67 7.60
C ILE A 39 3.21 3.84 6.31
N VAL A 40 2.11 4.00 5.57
CA VAL A 40 1.83 3.25 4.34
C VAL A 40 2.91 3.48 3.27
N ASN A 41 3.44 4.71 3.19
CA ASN A 41 4.45 5.09 2.19
C ASN A 41 5.90 4.92 2.66
N SER A 42 6.13 4.38 3.86
CA SER A 42 7.48 4.22 4.45
C SER A 42 8.31 3.06 3.88
N GLY A 43 7.85 2.37 2.83
CA GLY A 43 8.61 1.30 2.17
C GLY A 43 8.49 -0.09 2.79
N GLY A 44 7.38 -0.39 3.47
CA GLY A 44 7.09 -1.73 3.97
C GLY A 44 6.99 -2.79 2.85
N LYS A 45 7.40 -4.04 3.14
CA LYS A 45 7.50 -5.13 2.14
C LYS A 45 6.17 -5.70 1.63
N ARG A 46 5.03 -5.36 2.26
CA ARG A 46 3.68 -5.83 1.88
C ARG A 46 3.57 -7.36 1.65
N LEU A 47 4.24 -8.15 2.50
CA LEU A 47 4.32 -9.60 2.35
C LEU A 47 3.03 -10.34 2.74
N ARG A 48 2.21 -9.74 3.60
CA ARG A 48 0.92 -10.31 4.01
C ARG A 48 -0.13 -9.95 2.96
#